data_AF-A0A924AGP1-F1
#
_entry.id   AF-A0A924AGP1-F1
#
_cell.length_a   1.000
_cell.length_b   1.000
_cell.length_c   1.000
_cell.angle_alpha   90.00
_cell.angle_beta   90.00
_cell.angle_gamma   90.00
#
_symmetry.space_group_name_H-M   'P 1'
#
loop_
_entity.id
_entity.type
_entity.pdbx_description
1 polymer ?
#
loop_
_entity_poly.entity_id
_entity_poly.type
_entity_poly.pdbx_seq_one_letter_code
_entity_poly.pdbx_strand_id
1 'polypeptide(L)'
;MITSVFRKSTPLILFLVVILMLVFFFIIIFQDLSWINSGVSIVKKGGLFFILLGSIFITNFVAKKNGLSKDSSYTMLFCFLFLLFFPSVLGNMNLILSNFFILLALRRLISLQSLKESKEKIFDASLWIFVASLFHFWSILYIILVFISIIFHVARDYRNWVLPFIAFFAVGIISIAVSLIFNKDLIGYITENAVLNFNIDYFTNTYQNVAFSIYLTVALFFVISMFASLSSKLLFLLSSYKKI
;
A
#
# COMPACT_ATOMS: atom_id res chain seq x y z
N MET A 1 -4.03 -22.69 -19.09
CA MET A 1 -3.47 -23.50 -17.99
C MET A 1 -3.23 -22.70 -16.72
N ILE A 2 -2.53 -21.56 -16.76
CA ILE A 2 -2.41 -20.67 -15.58
C ILE A 2 -3.79 -20.17 -15.12
N THR A 3 -4.71 -19.94 -16.07
CA THR A 3 -6.03 -19.41 -15.77
C THR A 3 -6.94 -20.35 -14.97
N SER A 4 -6.75 -21.67 -15.07
CA SER A 4 -7.53 -22.66 -14.31
C SER A 4 -7.01 -22.83 -12.89
N VAL A 5 -5.69 -22.69 -12.68
CA VAL A 5 -5.04 -22.82 -11.37
C VAL A 5 -5.46 -21.66 -10.45
N PHE A 6 -5.40 -20.41 -10.92
CA PHE A 6 -5.67 -19.23 -10.07
C PHE A 6 -7.15 -18.82 -9.98
N ARG A 7 -8.05 -19.54 -10.67
CA ARG A 7 -9.49 -19.22 -10.73
C ARG A 7 -10.18 -19.33 -9.38
N LYS A 8 -9.74 -20.23 -8.50
CA LYS A 8 -10.31 -20.43 -7.16
C LYS A 8 -9.22 -20.29 -6.11
N SER A 9 -9.47 -19.53 -5.05
CA SER A 9 -8.50 -19.36 -3.98
C SER A 9 -8.41 -20.59 -3.08
N THR A 10 -7.51 -21.50 -3.43
CA THR A 10 -7.16 -22.66 -2.61
C THR A 10 -5.99 -22.36 -1.67
N PRO A 11 -5.92 -23.00 -0.49
CA PRO A 11 -4.78 -22.89 0.42
C PRO A 11 -3.43 -23.22 -0.26
N LEU A 12 -3.43 -24.13 -1.23
CA LEU A 12 -2.26 -24.51 -2.01
C LEU A 12 -1.67 -23.34 -2.81
N ILE A 13 -2.50 -22.50 -3.43
CA ILE A 13 -2.01 -21.37 -4.22
C ILE A 13 -1.40 -20.29 -3.33
N LEU A 14 -1.99 -20.08 -2.16
CA LEU A 14 -1.42 -19.18 -1.16
C LEU A 14 -0.04 -19.67 -0.72
N PHE A 15 0.08 -20.96 -0.43
CA PHE A 15 1.37 -21.58 -0.08
C PHE A 15 2.40 -21.44 -1.21
N LEU A 16 1.98 -21.61 -2.47
CA LEU A 16 2.84 -21.42 -3.64
C LEU A 16 3.36 -19.98 -3.75
N VAL A 17 2.50 -18.96 -3.56
CA VAL A 17 2.93 -17.55 -3.58
C VAL A 17 3.89 -17.24 -2.42
N VAL A 18 3.66 -17.82 -1.24
CA VAL A 18 4.54 -17.68 -0.07
C VAL A 18 5.92 -18.31 -0.34
N ILE A 19 5.97 -19.52 -0.90
CA ILE A 19 7.25 -20.16 -1.29
C ILE A 19 7.97 -19.30 -2.33
N LEU A 20 7.25 -18.82 -3.34
CA LEU A 20 7.85 -18.01 -4.39
C LEU A 20 8.45 -16.72 -3.81
N MET A 21 7.74 -16.04 -2.91
CA MET A 21 8.28 -14.90 -2.16
C MET A 21 9.52 -15.25 -1.36
N LEU A 22 9.51 -16.39 -0.67
CA LEU A 22 10.65 -16.85 0.11
C LEU A 22 11.88 -17.03 -0.78
N VAL A 23 11.74 -17.73 -1.91
CA VAL A 23 12.83 -17.96 -2.87
C VAL A 23 13.39 -16.62 -3.38
N PHE A 24 12.53 -15.71 -3.83
CA PHE A 24 12.99 -14.41 -4.35
C PHE A 24 13.63 -13.52 -3.28
N PHE A 25 13.11 -13.53 -2.06
CA PHE A 25 13.70 -12.79 -0.95
C PHE A 25 15.10 -13.30 -0.61
N PHE A 26 15.29 -14.63 -0.61
CA PHE A 26 16.61 -15.22 -0.44
C PHE A 26 17.57 -14.83 -1.57
N ILE A 27 17.13 -14.88 -2.84
CA ILE A 27 17.97 -14.46 -3.98
C ILE A 27 18.52 -13.05 -3.78
N ILE A 28 17.70 -12.12 -3.28
CA ILE A 28 18.11 -10.73 -3.05
C ILE A 28 19.03 -10.60 -1.84
N ILE A 29 18.77 -11.33 -0.75
CA ILE A 29 19.65 -11.33 0.42
C ILE A 29 21.04 -11.90 0.08
N PHE A 30 21.10 -12.94 -0.76
CA PHE A 30 22.38 -13.56 -1.15
C PHE A 30 23.27 -12.64 -1.98
N GLN A 31 22.73 -11.55 -2.56
CA GLN A 31 23.55 -10.57 -3.29
C GLN A 31 24.45 -9.74 -2.38
N ASP A 32 24.05 -9.53 -1.13
CA ASP A 32 24.82 -8.80 -0.12
C ASP A 32 25.00 -9.67 1.13
N LEU A 33 26.16 -10.34 1.30
CA LEU A 33 26.45 -11.18 2.47
C LEU A 33 26.81 -10.41 3.76
N SER A 34 26.84 -9.08 3.71
CA SER A 34 27.20 -8.21 4.85
C SER A 34 26.28 -8.37 6.08
N TRP A 35 25.06 -8.84 5.89
CA TRP A 35 24.07 -9.10 6.96
C TRP A 35 24.44 -10.24 7.92
N ILE A 36 25.29 -11.18 7.50
CA ILE A 36 25.68 -12.35 8.33
C ILE A 36 26.59 -11.92 9.49
N ASN A 37 27.25 -10.76 9.37
CA ASN A 37 28.22 -10.27 10.35
C ASN A 37 27.59 -9.87 11.70
N SER A 38 26.27 -9.70 11.80
CA SER A 38 25.62 -9.32 13.07
C SER A 38 24.24 -9.94 13.26
N GLY A 39 24.00 -10.52 14.44
CA GLY A 39 22.70 -11.11 14.82
C GLY A 39 21.53 -10.12 14.70
N VAL A 40 21.77 -8.83 14.97
CA VAL A 40 20.76 -7.77 14.83
C VAL A 40 20.32 -7.58 13.37
N SER A 41 21.24 -7.71 12.42
CA SER A 41 20.91 -7.56 10.99
C SER A 41 20.11 -8.75 10.45
N ILE A 42 20.38 -9.95 10.97
CA ILE A 42 19.58 -11.16 10.69
C ILE A 42 18.14 -10.97 11.18
N VAL A 43 17.96 -10.50 12.41
CA VAL A 43 16.63 -10.23 12.97
C VAL A 43 15.88 -9.17 12.16
N LYS A 44 16.57 -8.09 11.75
CA LYS A 44 15.98 -7.05 10.89
C LYS A 44 15.50 -7.62 9.54
N LYS A 45 16.33 -8.39 8.84
CA LYS A 45 15.98 -9.01 7.55
C LYS A 45 14.85 -10.04 7.72
N GLY A 46 14.87 -10.84 8.78
CA GLY A 46 13.76 -11.74 9.11
C GLY A 46 12.45 -10.99 9.35
N GLY A 47 12.48 -9.90 10.11
CA GLY A 47 11.31 -9.03 10.34
C GLY A 47 10.75 -8.44 9.04
N LEU A 48 11.62 -8.00 8.13
CA LEU A 48 11.21 -7.50 6.80
C LEU A 48 10.46 -8.56 5.98
N PHE A 49 10.93 -9.81 6.01
CA PHE A 49 10.24 -10.91 5.34
C PHE A 49 8.82 -11.10 5.86
N PHE A 50 8.64 -11.08 7.19
CA PHE A 50 7.31 -11.20 7.79
C PHE A 50 6.39 -10.04 7.42
N ILE A 51 6.91 -8.82 7.31
CA ILE A 51 6.13 -7.66 6.86
C ILE A 51 5.71 -7.80 5.39
N LEU A 52 6.59 -8.30 4.53
CA LEU A 52 6.28 -8.57 3.12
C LEU A 52 5.21 -9.66 2.98
N LEU A 53 5.33 -10.75 3.73
CA LEU A 53 4.28 -11.77 3.80
C LEU A 53 2.96 -11.15 4.28
N GLY A 54 3.00 -10.39 5.38
CA GLY A 54 1.86 -9.68 5.93
C GLY A 54 1.18 -8.78 4.89
N SER A 55 1.94 -8.09 4.05
CA SER A 55 1.42 -7.23 2.97
C SER A 55 0.56 -8.03 1.97
N ILE A 56 1.03 -9.20 1.54
CA ILE A 56 0.29 -10.07 0.59
C ILE A 56 -0.97 -10.65 1.25
N PHE A 57 -0.86 -11.07 2.51
CA PHE A 57 -2.01 -11.57 3.27
C PHE A 57 -3.08 -10.49 3.44
N ILE A 58 -2.69 -9.26 3.79
CA ILE A 58 -3.63 -8.13 3.92
C ILE A 58 -4.29 -7.85 2.57
N THR A 59 -3.54 -7.77 1.49
CA THR A 59 -4.09 -7.52 0.15
C THR A 59 -5.12 -8.57 -0.24
N ASN A 60 -4.85 -9.85 0.00
CA ASN A 60 -5.82 -10.93 -0.26
C ASN A 60 -7.03 -10.86 0.67
N PHE A 61 -6.82 -10.59 1.95
CA PHE A 61 -7.90 -10.42 2.91
C PHE A 61 -8.84 -9.28 2.50
N VAL A 62 -8.28 -8.15 2.08
CA VAL A 62 -9.04 -6.99 1.56
C VAL A 62 -9.84 -7.38 0.33
N ALA A 63 -9.22 -8.07 -0.64
CA ALA A 63 -9.88 -8.46 -1.88
C ALA A 63 -11.03 -9.46 -1.66
N LYS A 64 -10.82 -10.45 -0.79
CA LYS A 64 -11.86 -11.44 -0.43
C LYS A 64 -13.00 -10.83 0.37
N LYS A 65 -12.67 -10.08 1.43
CA LYS A 65 -13.68 -9.50 2.34
C LYS A 65 -14.61 -8.52 1.64
N ASN A 66 -14.10 -7.78 0.66
CA ASN A 66 -14.90 -6.82 -0.11
C ASN A 66 -15.40 -7.38 -1.45
N GLY A 67 -15.23 -8.68 -1.72
CA GLY A 67 -15.73 -9.33 -2.94
C GLY A 67 -15.11 -8.81 -4.25
N LEU A 68 -13.99 -8.08 -4.18
CA LEU A 68 -13.38 -7.39 -5.33
C LEU A 68 -12.91 -8.36 -6.42
N SER A 69 -12.57 -9.60 -6.04
CA SER A 69 -11.91 -10.58 -6.90
C SER A 69 -12.70 -11.87 -7.11
N LYS A 70 -13.98 -11.92 -6.68
CA LYS A 70 -14.84 -13.13 -6.74
C LYS A 70 -14.10 -14.41 -6.26
N ASP A 71 -13.38 -14.32 -5.14
CA ASP A 71 -12.56 -15.38 -4.54
C ASP A 71 -11.43 -15.96 -5.41
N SER A 72 -10.99 -15.24 -6.43
CA SER A 72 -9.83 -15.64 -7.23
C SER A 72 -8.50 -15.27 -6.56
N SER A 73 -7.47 -16.09 -6.77
CA SER A 73 -6.13 -15.86 -6.21
C SER A 73 -5.27 -14.89 -7.03
N TYR A 74 -5.81 -14.32 -8.11
CA TYR A 74 -5.04 -13.43 -8.99
C TYR A 74 -4.53 -12.20 -8.27
N THR A 75 -5.25 -11.68 -7.27
CA THR A 75 -4.82 -10.49 -6.53
C THR A 75 -3.47 -10.71 -5.84
N MET A 76 -3.25 -11.88 -5.24
CA MET A 76 -1.98 -12.22 -4.61
C MET A 76 -0.85 -12.36 -5.63
N LEU A 77 -1.15 -13.01 -6.77
CA LEU A 77 -0.18 -13.21 -7.83
C LEU A 77 0.24 -11.89 -8.48
N PHE A 78 -0.70 -11.01 -8.81
CA PHE A 78 -0.38 -9.69 -9.35
C PHE A 78 0.36 -8.81 -8.34
N CYS A 79 -0.02 -8.86 -7.06
CA CYS A 79 0.73 -8.18 -6.00
C CYS A 79 2.17 -8.67 -5.94
N PHE A 80 2.39 -9.98 -6.06
CA PHE A 80 3.72 -10.59 -6.11
C PHE A 80 4.51 -10.13 -7.35
N LEU A 81 3.91 -10.21 -8.53
CA LEU A 81 4.53 -9.82 -9.80
C LEU A 81 4.95 -8.35 -9.81
N PHE A 82 4.09 -7.43 -9.35
CA PHE A 82 4.44 -6.01 -9.27
C PHE A 82 5.62 -5.75 -8.34
N LEU A 83 5.73 -6.53 -7.27
CA LEU A 83 6.82 -6.41 -6.32
C LEU A 83 8.16 -6.93 -6.90
N LEU A 84 8.11 -7.89 -7.84
CA LEU A 84 9.29 -8.35 -8.58
C LEU A 84 9.86 -7.34 -9.58
N PHE A 85 9.05 -6.42 -10.11
CA PHE A 85 9.53 -5.37 -11.02
C PHE A 85 10.48 -4.39 -10.33
N PHE A 86 10.41 -4.27 -9.00
CA PHE A 86 11.21 -3.33 -8.22
C PHE A 86 12.01 -4.05 -7.12
N PRO A 87 13.01 -4.86 -7.47
CA PRO A 87 13.81 -5.61 -6.49
C PRO A 87 14.60 -4.69 -5.55
N SER A 88 14.90 -3.45 -5.96
CA SER A 88 15.51 -2.44 -5.08
C SER A 88 14.65 -2.07 -3.87
N VAL A 89 13.31 -2.17 -4.00
CA VAL A 89 12.38 -1.89 -2.89
C VAL A 89 12.47 -2.96 -1.81
N LEU A 90 12.72 -4.21 -2.19
CA LEU A 90 12.89 -5.34 -1.27
C LEU A 90 14.12 -5.19 -0.34
N GLY A 91 15.11 -4.40 -0.76
CA GLY A 91 16.30 -4.11 0.05
C GLY A 91 16.10 -2.98 1.07
N ASN A 92 15.10 -2.11 0.87
CA ASN A 92 14.92 -0.88 1.64
C ASN A 92 13.81 -1.02 2.69
N MET A 93 14.22 -1.06 3.96
CA MET A 93 13.32 -1.22 5.12
C MET A 93 12.25 -0.12 5.20
N ASN A 94 12.61 1.13 4.93
CA ASN A 94 11.70 2.26 5.06
C ASN A 94 10.59 2.21 4.00
N LEU A 95 10.94 1.82 2.77
CA LEU A 95 9.96 1.68 1.68
C LEU A 95 8.98 0.53 1.95
N ILE A 96 9.47 -0.62 2.44
CA ILE A 96 8.60 -1.75 2.79
C ILE A 96 7.62 -1.37 3.90
N LEU A 97 8.12 -0.73 4.97
CA LEU A 97 7.28 -0.28 6.08
C LEU A 97 6.24 0.75 5.63
N SER A 98 6.65 1.74 4.83
CA SER A 98 5.74 2.75 4.29
C SER A 98 4.62 2.12 3.46
N ASN A 99 4.97 1.20 2.55
CA ASN A 99 3.99 0.47 1.74
C ASN A 99 3.03 -0.38 2.59
N PHE A 100 3.53 -1.04 3.64
CA PHE A 100 2.69 -1.82 4.54
C PHE A 100 1.66 -0.95 5.27
N PHE A 101 2.06 0.23 5.76
CA PHE A 101 1.14 1.18 6.40
C PHE A 101 0.13 1.76 5.40
N ILE A 102 0.54 2.05 4.16
CA ILE A 102 -0.39 2.44 3.09
C ILE A 102 -1.42 1.32 2.84
N LEU A 103 -1.02 0.05 2.80
CA LEU A 103 -1.96 -1.07 2.62
C LEU A 103 -2.97 -1.16 3.78
N LEU A 104 -2.55 -0.90 5.02
CA LEU A 104 -3.46 -0.81 6.18
C LEU A 104 -4.45 0.35 6.05
N ALA A 105 -4.02 1.50 5.54
CA ALA A 105 -4.88 2.64 5.26
C ALA A 105 -5.91 2.31 4.16
N LEU A 106 -5.46 1.74 3.04
CA LEU A 106 -6.31 1.33 1.92
C LEU A 106 -7.36 0.31 2.35
N ARG A 107 -7.00 -0.65 3.21
CA ARG A 107 -7.96 -1.60 3.81
C ARG A 107 -9.11 -0.87 4.50
N ARG A 108 -8.82 0.17 5.29
CA ARG A 108 -9.84 0.95 6.00
C ARG A 108 -10.70 1.76 5.03
N LEU A 109 -10.07 2.40 4.04
CA LEU A 109 -10.77 3.16 3.00
C LEU A 109 -11.73 2.30 2.18
N ILE A 110 -11.30 1.13 1.71
CA ILE A 110 -12.16 0.22 0.93
C ILE A 110 -13.36 -0.24 1.79
N SER A 111 -13.14 -0.47 3.09
CA SER A 111 -14.22 -0.88 3.99
C SER A 111 -15.25 0.22 4.31
N LEU A 112 -14.99 1.49 3.94
CA LEU A 112 -15.93 2.60 4.12
C LEU A 112 -17.22 2.42 3.31
N GLN A 113 -17.19 1.61 2.24
CA GLN A 113 -18.38 1.31 1.43
C GLN A 113 -19.55 0.77 2.27
N SER A 114 -19.26 0.02 3.34
CA SER A 114 -20.28 -0.52 4.25
C SER A 114 -20.93 0.52 5.18
N LEU A 115 -20.42 1.77 5.21
CA LEU A 115 -20.85 2.90 6.05
C LEU A 115 -20.88 2.67 7.58
N LYS A 116 -20.64 1.44 8.05
CA LYS A 116 -20.48 1.12 9.48
C LYS A 116 -19.20 1.77 10.01
N GLU A 117 -19.27 2.43 11.15
CA GLU A 117 -18.12 3.08 11.82
C GLU A 117 -17.25 3.94 10.87
N SER A 118 -17.90 4.84 10.12
CA SER A 118 -17.21 5.69 9.14
C SER A 118 -16.14 6.59 9.76
N LYS A 119 -16.41 7.15 10.94
CA LYS A 119 -15.50 8.04 11.66
C LYS A 119 -14.19 7.35 12.05
N GLU A 120 -14.29 6.19 12.69
CA GLU A 120 -13.10 5.40 13.09
C GLU A 120 -12.26 4.99 11.88
N LYS A 121 -12.91 4.58 10.79
CA LYS A 121 -12.21 4.18 9.56
C LYS A 121 -11.47 5.34 8.90
N ILE A 122 -12.04 6.53 8.87
CA ILE A 122 -11.39 7.74 8.32
C ILE A 122 -10.19 8.14 9.17
N PHE A 123 -10.37 8.15 10.50
CA PHE A 123 -9.29 8.46 11.43
C PHE A 123 -8.14 7.45 11.31
N ASP A 124 -8.45 6.15 11.36
CA ASP A 124 -7.46 5.07 11.20
C ASP A 124 -6.72 5.19 9.86
N ALA A 125 -7.44 5.39 8.75
CA ALA A 125 -6.82 5.51 7.44
C ALA A 125 -5.85 6.69 7.37
N SER A 126 -6.26 7.84 7.91
CA SER A 126 -5.43 9.04 7.96
C SER A 126 -4.21 8.81 8.84
N LEU A 127 -4.38 8.21 10.02
CA LEU A 127 -3.30 7.88 10.95
C LEU A 127 -2.25 7.00 10.28
N TRP A 128 -2.67 5.92 9.61
CA TRP A 128 -1.73 5.02 8.93
C TRP A 128 -0.97 5.72 7.78
N ILE A 129 -1.60 6.65 7.06
CA ILE A 129 -0.93 7.44 6.01
C ILE A 129 0.13 8.36 6.61
N PHE A 130 -0.19 9.07 7.70
CA PHE A 130 0.79 9.94 8.35
C PHE A 130 1.94 9.13 8.94
N VAL A 131 1.67 7.96 9.56
CA VAL A 131 2.75 7.05 10.00
C VAL A 131 3.60 6.58 8.81
N ALA A 132 2.99 6.27 7.66
CA ALA A 132 3.72 5.90 6.45
C ALA A 132 4.64 7.03 5.94
N SER A 133 4.19 8.29 6.07
CA SER A 133 4.98 9.46 5.67
C SER A 133 6.22 9.70 6.52
N LEU A 134 6.26 9.19 7.76
CA LEU A 134 7.46 9.24 8.60
C LEU A 134 8.59 8.34 8.08
N PHE A 135 8.25 7.25 7.37
CA PHE A 135 9.24 6.36 6.75
C PHE A 135 9.64 6.82 5.36
N HIS A 136 8.68 7.38 4.62
CA HIS A 136 8.90 7.89 3.27
C HIS A 136 7.98 9.08 3.02
N PHE A 137 8.57 10.28 2.93
CA PHE A 137 7.85 11.56 2.93
C PHE A 137 6.68 11.61 1.91
N TRP A 138 6.93 11.19 0.67
CA TRP A 138 5.94 11.26 -0.41
C TRP A 138 4.70 10.39 -0.23
N SER A 139 4.71 9.46 0.71
CA SER A 139 3.54 8.68 1.09
C SER A 139 2.41 9.55 1.64
N ILE A 140 2.70 10.80 2.03
CA ILE A 140 1.70 11.80 2.44
C ILE A 140 0.62 12.05 1.36
N LEU A 141 0.97 11.91 0.07
CA LEU A 141 0.03 12.14 -1.04
C LEU A 141 -1.21 11.24 -1.00
N TYR A 142 -1.11 10.08 -0.35
CA TYR A 142 -2.25 9.17 -0.17
C TYR A 142 -3.38 9.78 0.68
N ILE A 143 -3.13 10.89 1.39
CA ILE A 143 -4.19 11.60 2.14
C ILE A 143 -5.30 12.11 1.20
N ILE A 144 -4.97 12.38 -0.07
CA ILE A 144 -5.94 12.78 -1.09
C ILE A 144 -7.03 11.69 -1.24
N LEU A 145 -6.66 10.41 -1.16
CA LEU A 145 -7.62 9.30 -1.24
C LEU A 145 -8.59 9.29 -0.06
N VAL A 146 -8.17 9.76 1.11
CA VAL A 146 -9.06 9.88 2.28
C VAL A 146 -10.14 10.93 2.00
N PHE A 147 -9.75 12.11 1.51
CA PHE A 147 -10.71 13.16 1.16
C PHE A 147 -11.65 12.75 0.04
N ILE A 148 -11.13 12.09 -1.00
CA ILE A 148 -11.95 11.48 -2.05
C ILE A 148 -12.97 10.51 -1.43
N SER A 149 -12.54 9.64 -0.51
CA SER A 149 -13.42 8.69 0.15
C SER A 149 -14.51 9.37 0.99
N ILE A 150 -14.19 10.47 1.68
CA ILE A 150 -15.15 11.29 2.44
C ILE A 150 -16.20 11.88 1.49
N ILE A 151 -15.78 12.48 0.37
CA ILE A 151 -16.68 13.08 -0.62
C ILE A 151 -17.69 12.05 -1.16
N PHE A 152 -17.22 10.85 -1.50
CA PHE A 152 -18.10 9.84 -2.10
C PHE A 152 -19.03 9.14 -1.11
N HIS A 153 -18.60 8.92 0.14
CA HIS A 153 -19.33 8.07 1.07
C HIS A 153 -20.02 8.84 2.20
N VAL A 154 -19.43 9.92 2.70
CA VAL A 154 -19.87 10.55 3.96
C VAL A 154 -19.67 12.07 3.98
N ALA A 155 -19.98 12.74 2.87
CA ALA A 155 -19.76 14.18 2.70
C ALA A 155 -20.60 15.07 3.63
N ARG A 156 -21.79 14.60 4.03
CA ARG A 156 -22.80 15.40 4.76
C ARG A 156 -22.37 15.78 6.17
N ASP A 157 -21.51 14.97 6.81
CA ASP A 157 -21.08 15.20 8.19
C ASP A 157 -19.76 15.99 8.22
N TYR A 158 -19.82 17.25 8.65
CA TYR A 158 -18.63 18.11 8.78
C TYR A 158 -17.55 17.52 9.69
N ARG A 159 -17.94 16.72 10.70
CA ARG A 159 -16.99 16.08 11.63
C ARG A 159 -16.00 15.17 10.90
N ASN A 160 -16.41 14.54 9.80
CA ASN A 160 -15.56 13.63 9.05
C ASN A 160 -14.42 14.36 8.32
N TRP A 161 -14.62 15.62 7.97
CA TRP A 161 -13.61 16.46 7.33
C TRP A 161 -12.51 16.88 8.30
N VAL A 162 -12.81 16.92 9.60
CA VAL A 162 -11.85 17.31 10.65
C VAL A 162 -10.97 16.13 11.07
N LEU A 163 -11.44 14.88 10.93
CA LEU A 163 -10.73 13.68 11.37
C LEU A 163 -9.31 13.51 10.79
N PRO A 164 -9.05 13.76 9.49
CA PRO A 164 -7.69 13.70 8.95
C PRO A 164 -6.74 14.66 9.66
N PHE A 165 -7.19 15.87 10.02
CA PHE A 165 -6.36 16.84 10.74
C PHE A 165 -6.08 16.40 12.18
N ILE A 166 -7.06 15.79 12.86
CA ILE A 166 -6.85 15.23 14.21
C ILE A 166 -5.80 14.11 14.16
N ALA A 167 -5.85 13.25 13.14
CA ALA A 167 -4.85 12.19 12.94
C ALA A 167 -3.45 12.78 12.67
N PHE A 168 -3.36 13.86 11.90
CA PHE A 168 -2.10 14.57 11.65
C PHE A 168 -1.46 15.05 12.95
N PHE A 169 -2.22 15.77 13.79
CA PHE A 169 -1.70 16.25 15.07
C PHE A 169 -1.34 15.11 16.02
N ALA A 170 -2.14 14.05 16.07
CA ALA A 170 -1.85 12.87 16.90
C ALA A 170 -0.51 12.23 16.53
N VAL A 171 -0.28 11.97 15.22
CA VAL A 171 0.99 11.39 14.75
C VAL A 171 2.15 12.36 14.96
N GLY A 172 1.95 13.66 14.72
CA GLY A 172 2.96 14.69 14.95
C GLY A 172 3.43 14.76 16.41
N ILE A 173 2.50 14.80 17.37
CA ILE A 173 2.80 14.83 18.80
C ILE A 173 3.58 13.58 19.23
N ILE A 174 3.11 12.39 18.81
CA ILE A 174 3.78 11.12 19.12
C ILE A 174 5.19 11.09 18.51
N SER A 175 5.33 11.55 17.27
CA SER A 175 6.61 11.58 16.56
C SER A 175 7.62 12.50 17.24
N ILE A 176 7.20 13.68 17.68
CA ILE A 176 8.04 14.61 18.45
C ILE A 176 8.42 13.99 19.80
N ALA A 177 7.48 13.38 20.52
CA ALA A 177 7.77 12.73 21.80
C ALA A 177 8.82 11.61 21.66
N VAL A 178 8.70 10.78 20.61
CA VAL A 178 9.70 9.74 20.29
C VAL A 178 11.05 10.36 19.94
N SER A 179 11.06 11.43 19.15
CA SER A 179 12.29 12.15 18.78
C SER A 179 13.05 12.69 20.00
N LEU A 180 12.34 13.26 20.98
CA LEU A 180 12.92 13.75 22.24
C LEU A 180 13.49 12.61 23.09
N ILE A 181 12.80 11.48 23.20
CA ILE A 181 13.25 10.32 24.00
C ILE A 181 14.52 9.70 23.41
N PHE A 182 14.59 9.55 22.08
CA PHE A 182 15.73 8.94 21.40
C PHE A 182 16.81 9.94 20.96
N ASN A 183 16.64 11.22 21.29
CA ASN A 183 17.54 12.33 20.96
C ASN A 183 17.89 12.36 19.47
N LYS A 184 16.89 12.18 18.60
CA LYS A 184 17.03 12.19 17.13
C LYS A 184 16.44 13.48 16.57
N ASP A 185 17.14 14.10 15.63
CA ASP A 185 16.61 15.28 14.92
C ASP A 185 15.56 14.85 13.88
N LEU A 186 14.30 14.93 14.28
CA LEU A 186 13.17 14.64 13.40
C LEU A 186 13.01 15.70 12.31
N ILE A 187 13.25 16.97 12.66
CA ILE A 187 13.02 18.09 11.75
C ILE A 187 14.06 18.05 10.64
N GLY A 188 15.34 17.85 10.99
CA GLY A 188 16.41 17.59 10.04
C GLY A 188 16.08 16.42 9.09
N TYR A 189 15.68 15.28 9.65
CA TYR A 189 15.29 14.11 8.84
C TYR A 189 14.14 14.39 7.87
N ILE A 190 13.10 15.11 8.31
CA ILE A 190 11.98 15.47 7.41
C ILE A 190 12.47 16.42 6.32
N THR A 191 13.28 17.43 6.65
CA THR A 191 13.76 18.41 5.66
C THR A 191 14.65 17.78 4.59
N GLU A 192 15.50 16.82 4.95
CA GLU A 192 16.36 16.10 4.00
C GLU A 192 15.54 15.19 3.07
N ASN A 193 14.46 14.59 3.56
CA ASN A 193 13.61 13.69 2.77
C ASN A 193 12.51 14.43 2.01
N ALA A 194 12.21 15.68 2.37
CA ALA A 194 11.21 16.54 1.72
C ALA A 194 11.77 17.34 0.54
N VAL A 195 12.80 16.82 -0.13
CA VAL A 195 13.40 17.48 -1.30
C VAL A 195 12.52 17.22 -2.53
N LEU A 196 12.03 18.31 -3.12
CA LEU A 196 11.35 18.29 -4.42
C LEU A 196 12.43 18.28 -5.52
N ASN A 197 12.62 17.13 -6.16
CA ASN A 197 13.45 17.04 -7.36
C ASN A 197 12.56 16.76 -8.58
N PHE A 198 12.55 17.68 -9.53
CA PHE A 198 11.80 17.56 -10.79
C PHE A 198 12.65 17.05 -11.96
N ASN A 199 13.91 16.70 -11.72
CA ASN A 199 14.75 16.13 -12.76
C ASN A 199 14.26 14.73 -13.12
N ILE A 200 14.23 14.41 -14.42
CA ILE A 200 13.72 13.16 -14.99
C ILE A 200 14.80 12.05 -14.94
N ASP A 201 15.81 12.20 -14.08
CA ASP A 201 16.96 11.28 -13.97
C ASP A 201 16.80 10.30 -12.80
N TYR A 202 15.56 9.99 -12.43
CA TYR A 202 15.25 9.17 -11.25
C TYR A 202 15.74 7.72 -11.38
N PHE A 203 15.72 7.16 -12.59
CA PHE A 203 16.17 5.80 -12.86
C PHE A 203 17.57 5.81 -13.47
N THR A 204 18.55 5.41 -12.67
CA THR A 204 19.96 5.38 -13.09
C THR A 204 20.29 4.19 -13.98
N ASN A 205 19.49 3.12 -13.92
CA ASN A 205 19.73 1.88 -14.66
C ASN A 205 18.65 1.65 -15.72
N THR A 206 19.06 1.21 -16.91
CA THR A 206 18.17 0.82 -18.03
C THR A 206 17.12 -0.19 -17.59
N TYR A 207 17.48 -1.14 -16.72
CA TYR A 207 16.54 -2.12 -16.16
C TYR A 207 15.40 -1.45 -15.37
N GLN A 208 15.72 -0.48 -14.51
CA GLN A 208 14.71 0.21 -13.70
C GLN A 208 13.77 1.02 -14.58
N ASN A 209 14.29 1.66 -15.62
CA ASN A 209 13.48 2.43 -16.57
C ASN A 209 12.53 1.53 -17.38
N VAL A 210 13.02 0.37 -17.86
CA VAL A 210 12.19 -0.63 -18.54
C VAL A 210 11.11 -1.18 -17.59
N ALA A 211 11.48 -1.54 -16.36
CA ALA A 211 10.53 -2.03 -15.36
C ALA A 211 9.43 -1.00 -15.06
N PHE A 212 9.80 0.28 -14.89
CA PHE A 212 8.86 1.37 -14.69
C PHE A 212 7.96 1.60 -15.90
N SER A 213 8.50 1.57 -17.12
CA SER A 213 7.72 1.74 -18.36
C SER A 213 6.66 0.64 -18.53
N ILE A 214 7.03 -0.63 -18.28
CA ILE A 214 6.08 -1.75 -18.30
C ILE A 214 5.01 -1.56 -17.22
N TYR A 215 5.43 -1.24 -15.99
CA TYR A 215 4.50 -1.00 -14.89
C TYR A 215 3.50 0.12 -15.21
N LEU A 216 3.99 1.26 -15.71
CA LEU A 216 3.18 2.42 -16.07
C LEU A 216 2.22 2.10 -17.20
N THR A 217 2.67 1.37 -18.23
CA THR A 217 1.83 0.96 -19.35
C THR A 217 0.70 0.05 -18.90
N VAL A 218 1.00 -0.94 -18.05
CA VAL A 218 -0.01 -1.85 -17.48
C VAL A 218 -0.99 -1.09 -16.58
N ALA A 219 -0.50 -0.19 -15.74
CA ALA A 219 -1.33 0.64 -14.87
C ALA A 219 -2.27 1.54 -15.68
N LEU A 220 -1.76 2.25 -16.69
CA LEU A 220 -2.56 3.10 -17.58
C LEU A 220 -3.60 2.28 -18.35
N PHE A 221 -3.23 1.10 -18.84
CA PHE A 221 -4.18 0.21 -19.51
C PHE A 221 -5.37 -0.13 -18.59
N PHE A 222 -5.12 -0.51 -17.33
CA PHE A 222 -6.19 -0.81 -16.38
C PHE A 222 -7.03 0.43 -16.01
N VAL A 223 -6.40 1.59 -15.83
CA VAL A 223 -7.09 2.84 -15.52
C VAL A 223 -8.01 3.27 -16.67
N ILE A 224 -7.48 3.28 -17.91
CA ILE A 224 -8.26 3.64 -19.11
C ILE A 224 -9.40 2.63 -19.32
N SER A 225 -9.13 1.34 -19.17
CA SER A 225 -10.15 0.29 -19.27
C SER A 225 -11.25 0.47 -18.20
N MET A 226 -10.88 0.82 -16.97
CA MET A 226 -11.84 1.11 -15.90
C MET A 226 -12.71 2.33 -16.23
N PHE A 227 -12.11 3.44 -16.68
CA PHE A 227 -12.86 4.63 -17.11
C PHE A 227 -13.78 4.35 -18.29
N ALA A 228 -13.33 3.59 -19.29
CA ALA A 228 -14.17 3.19 -20.42
C ALA A 228 -15.38 2.34 -19.95
N SER A 229 -15.19 1.48 -18.95
CA SER A 229 -16.26 0.65 -18.38
C SER A 229 -17.21 1.40 -17.44
N LEU A 230 -16.80 2.53 -16.86
CA LEU A 230 -17.63 3.32 -15.95
C LEU A 230 -18.82 3.96 -16.66
N SER A 231 -18.64 4.38 -17.92
CA SER A 231 -19.69 4.96 -18.77
C SER A 231 -20.91 4.04 -18.92
N SER A 232 -20.71 2.72 -19.03
CA SER A 232 -21.80 1.76 -19.18
C SER A 232 -22.45 1.33 -17.87
N LYS A 233 -21.78 1.48 -16.73
CA LYS A 233 -22.29 1.07 -15.40
C LYS A 233 -23.08 2.16 -14.66
N LEU A 234 -22.82 3.43 -14.93
CA LEU A 234 -23.49 4.55 -14.27
C LEU A 234 -25.02 4.56 -14.50
N LEU A 235 -25.48 3.99 -15.62
CA LEU A 235 -26.91 3.84 -15.93
C LEU A 235 -27.68 2.91 -14.96
N PHE A 236 -27.01 1.96 -14.31
CA PHE A 236 -27.68 0.95 -13.46
C PHE A 236 -27.78 1.33 -11.98
N LEU A 237 -27.05 2.35 -11.51
CA LEU A 237 -27.08 2.77 -10.09
C LEU A 237 -28.21 3.75 -9.77
N LEU A 238 -28.78 4.43 -10.78
CA LEU A 238 -29.90 5.36 -10.58
C LEU A 238 -31.25 4.64 -10.39
N SER A 239 -31.42 3.42 -10.91
CA SER A 239 -32.70 2.70 -10.81
C SER A 239 -32.89 1.94 -9.48
N SER A 240 -31.84 1.75 -8.67
CA SER A 240 -31.94 1.07 -7.37
C SER A 240 -32.36 2.00 -6.22
N TYR A 241 -32.42 3.32 -6.44
CA TYR A 241 -32.75 4.30 -5.40
C TYR A 241 -34.23 4.73 -5.36
N LYS A 242 -35.12 4.04 -6.09
CA LYS A 242 -36.57 4.34 -6.05
C LYS A 242 -37.41 3.11 -5.68
N LYS A 243 -37.37 2.76 -4.39
CA LYS A 243 -38.47 2.07 -3.70
C LYS A 243 -38.57 2.58 -2.26
N ILE A 244 -39.26 3.71 -2.11
CA ILE A 244 -40.18 3.98 -1.00
C ILE A 244 -41.52 4.25 -1.67
#